data_AF-A0A1Q3BYW7-F1
#
_entry.id   AF-A0A1Q3BYW7-F1
#
_cell.length_a   1.000
_cell.length_b   1.000
_cell.length_c   1.000
_cell.angle_alpha   90.00
_cell.angle_beta   90.00
_cell.angle_gamma   90.00
#
_symmetry.space_group_name_H-M   'P 1'
#
loop_
_entity.id
_entity.type
_entity.pdbx_description
1 polymer ?
#
loop_
_entity_poly.entity_id
_entity_poly.type
_entity_poly.pdbx_seq_one_letter_code
_entity_poly.pdbx_strand_id
1 'polypeptide(L)'
;YNYFDNIDAWKHAFLFQNIENRYSWFFCFDKTFNTKQTIPYLFIDWCCFYGPNEDILPISIDEALTTFAKNTEPIPLCPTMISFFTHCRLSWIMYWDYIIEESPKTIPRLHRQFWTKLWNKY
;
A
#
# COMPACT_ATOMS: atom_id res chain seq x y z
N TYR A 1 12.28 21.95 -8.06
CA TYR A 1 12.00 20.56 -7.71
C TYR A 1 12.63 19.64 -8.72
N ASN A 2 13.53 18.77 -8.27
CA ASN A 2 14.17 17.72 -9.06
C ASN A 2 13.45 16.36 -8.83
N TYR A 3 13.93 15.30 -9.47
CA TYR A 3 13.34 13.96 -9.33
C TYR A 3 13.39 13.42 -7.89
N PHE A 4 14.47 13.69 -7.15
CA PHE A 4 14.62 13.26 -5.76
C PHE A 4 13.65 13.99 -4.84
N ASP A 5 13.39 15.28 -5.07
CA ASP A 5 12.39 16.03 -4.31
C ASP A 5 10.99 15.41 -4.49
N ASN A 6 10.67 14.89 -5.68
CA ASN A 6 9.40 14.21 -5.92
C ASN A 6 9.32 12.85 -5.21
N ILE A 7 10.42 12.07 -5.21
CA ILE A 7 10.48 10.82 -4.46
C ILE A 7 10.29 11.10 -2.97
N ASP A 8 10.99 12.10 -2.44
CA ASP A 8 10.91 12.46 -1.03
C ASP A 8 9.50 12.96 -0.66
N ALA A 9 8.92 13.84 -1.47
CA ALA A 9 7.54 14.28 -1.29
C ALA A 9 6.56 13.11 -1.33
N TRP A 10 6.72 12.18 -2.28
CA TRP A 10 5.86 10.99 -2.39
C TRP A 10 5.95 10.11 -1.14
N LYS A 11 7.17 9.84 -0.66
CA LYS A 11 7.41 9.03 0.54
C LYS A 11 6.71 9.61 1.78
N HIS A 12 6.61 10.93 1.87
CA HIS A 12 6.05 11.62 3.03
C HIS A 12 4.59 12.09 2.86
N ALA A 13 4.04 12.08 1.64
CA ALA A 13 2.72 12.64 1.34
C ALA A 13 1.60 12.09 2.24
N PHE A 14 1.63 10.78 2.50
CA PHE A 14 0.61 10.08 3.27
C PHE A 14 0.97 9.91 4.76
N LEU A 15 2.06 10.56 5.19
CA LEU A 15 2.46 10.63 6.60
C LEU A 15 1.90 11.86 7.31
N PHE A 16 1.13 12.69 6.61
CA PHE A 16 0.44 13.80 7.24
C PHE A 16 -0.77 13.30 8.05
N GLN A 17 -0.92 13.81 9.27
CA GLN A 17 -2.11 13.64 10.10
C GLN A 17 -2.63 14.99 10.59
N ASN A 18 -3.94 15.07 10.83
CA ASN A 18 -4.52 16.20 11.53
C ASN A 18 -4.21 16.13 13.03
N ILE A 19 -4.47 17.23 13.74
CA ILE A 19 -4.37 17.36 15.20
C ILE A 19 -5.16 16.30 16.00
N GLU A 20 -6.07 15.57 15.36
CA GLU A 20 -6.88 14.54 16.00
C GLU A 20 -6.37 13.12 15.73
N ASN A 21 -5.33 12.96 14.90
CA ASN A 21 -4.81 11.67 14.45
C ASN A 21 -5.87 10.76 13.79
N ARG A 22 -6.82 11.34 13.02
CA ARG A 22 -7.96 10.61 12.43
C ARG A 22 -7.89 10.44 10.90
N TYR A 23 -6.78 10.79 10.27
CA TYR A 23 -6.70 10.65 8.81
C TYR A 23 -6.43 9.23 8.35
N SER A 24 -7.20 8.84 7.34
CA SER A 24 -6.99 7.66 6.53
C SER A 24 -6.92 8.08 5.07
N TRP A 25 -6.18 7.33 4.28
CA TRP A 25 -5.92 7.59 2.89
C TRP A 25 -6.59 6.52 2.05
N PHE A 26 -7.42 6.96 1.11
CA PHE A 26 -8.10 6.08 0.17
C PHE A 26 -7.31 6.01 -1.14
N PHE A 27 -6.94 4.80 -1.54
CA PHE A 27 -6.23 4.52 -2.78
C PHE A 27 -7.15 3.78 -3.74
N CYS A 28 -7.31 4.31 -4.94
CA CYS A 28 -8.04 3.67 -6.03
C CYS A 28 -7.31 3.93 -7.34
N PHE A 29 -7.38 2.95 -8.25
CA PHE A 29 -6.90 3.13 -9.61
C PHE A 29 -7.99 3.75 -10.47
N ASP A 30 -7.59 4.70 -11.34
CA ASP A 30 -8.51 5.30 -12.29
C ASP A 30 -9.11 4.22 -13.22
N LYS A 31 -10.39 4.37 -13.59
CA LYS A 31 -11.08 3.39 -14.46
C LYS A 31 -10.43 3.27 -15.85
N THR A 32 -9.83 4.36 -16.31
CA THR A 32 -9.11 4.45 -17.58
C THR A 32 -7.64 4.05 -17.46
N PHE A 33 -7.17 3.71 -16.26
CA PHE A 33 -5.80 3.25 -16.05
C PHE A 33 -5.48 2.06 -16.96
N ASN A 34 -4.43 2.22 -17.76
CA ASN A 34 -3.93 1.19 -18.65
C ASN A 34 -3.10 0.20 -17.83
N THR A 35 -3.62 -0.99 -17.61
CA THR A 35 -2.95 -2.07 -16.85
C THR A 35 -1.66 -2.57 -17.50
N LYS A 36 -1.39 -2.19 -18.76
CA LYS A 36 -0.13 -2.48 -19.46
C LYS A 36 0.92 -1.38 -19.29
N GLN A 37 0.57 -0.25 -18.69
CA GLN A 37 1.52 0.82 -18.44
C GLN A 37 2.48 0.45 -17.30
N THR A 38 3.73 0.87 -17.43
CA THR A 38 4.72 0.72 -16.36
C THR A 38 4.30 1.51 -15.12
N ILE A 39 4.15 0.79 -14.00
CA ILE A 39 3.90 1.40 -12.69
C ILE A 39 5.19 2.10 -12.24
N PRO A 40 5.12 3.37 -11.78
CA PRO A 40 6.31 4.08 -11.29
C PRO A 40 7.00 3.33 -10.15
N TYR A 41 8.34 3.22 -10.20
CA TYR A 41 9.09 2.51 -9.17
C TYR A 41 8.91 3.13 -7.77
N LEU A 42 8.79 4.45 -7.68
CA LEU A 42 8.48 5.14 -6.42
C LEU A 42 7.16 4.69 -5.79
N PHE A 43 6.18 4.32 -6.60
CA PHE A 43 4.90 3.81 -6.13
C PHE A 43 5.06 2.37 -5.62
N ILE A 44 5.82 1.55 -6.35
CA ILE A 44 6.11 0.17 -5.95
C ILE A 44 6.88 0.13 -4.63
N ASP A 45 7.97 0.90 -4.52
CA ASP A 45 8.79 1.02 -3.30
C ASP A 45 7.93 1.46 -2.11
N TRP A 46 7.08 2.46 -2.30
CA TRP A 46 6.16 2.92 -1.26
C TRP A 46 5.15 1.84 -0.83
N CYS A 47 4.56 1.13 -1.79
CA CYS A 47 3.59 0.07 -1.51
C CYS A 47 4.21 -1.13 -0.78
N CYS A 48 5.51 -1.40 -0.92
CA CYS A 48 6.18 -2.46 -0.16
C CYS A 48 6.15 -2.21 1.37
N PHE A 49 6.03 -0.95 1.81
CA PHE A 49 5.97 -0.59 3.24
C PHE A 49 4.58 -0.18 3.71
N TYR A 50 3.80 0.48 2.84
CA TYR A 50 2.53 1.13 3.21
C TYR A 50 1.33 0.65 2.40
N GLY A 51 1.56 -0.25 1.45
CA GLY A 51 0.54 -0.82 0.58
C GLY A 51 -0.28 -1.92 1.26
N PRO A 52 -1.24 -2.49 0.52
CA PRO A 52 -2.07 -3.58 1.02
C PRO A 52 -1.22 -4.84 1.25
N ASN A 53 -1.59 -5.67 2.23
CA ASN A 53 -1.01 -6.99 2.48
C ASN A 53 -2.03 -8.12 2.25
N GLU A 54 -1.58 -9.35 2.07
CA GLU A 54 -2.47 -10.48 1.72
C GLU A 54 -3.56 -10.72 2.78
N ASP A 55 -3.28 -10.41 4.06
CA ASP A 55 -4.20 -10.60 5.18
C ASP A 55 -5.51 -9.79 5.08
N ILE A 56 -5.54 -8.72 4.26
CA ILE A 56 -6.78 -7.93 4.06
C ILE A 56 -7.72 -8.56 3.04
N LEU A 57 -7.29 -9.59 2.32
CA LEU A 57 -8.06 -10.19 1.24
C LEU A 57 -9.08 -11.21 1.78
N PRO A 58 -10.36 -11.10 1.41
CA PRO A 58 -11.30 -12.21 1.57
C PRO A 58 -10.83 -13.44 0.80
N ILE A 59 -11.18 -14.63 1.29
CA ILE A 59 -10.80 -15.94 0.70
C ILE A 59 -11.01 -15.98 -0.82
N SER A 60 -12.16 -15.50 -1.31
CA SER A 60 -12.47 -15.49 -2.75
C SER A 60 -11.51 -14.64 -3.58
N ILE A 61 -10.98 -13.55 -3.01
CA ILE A 61 -10.02 -12.66 -3.69
C ILE A 61 -8.61 -13.22 -3.58
N ASP A 62 -8.28 -13.88 -2.47
CA ASP A 62 -7.01 -14.59 -2.30
C ASP A 62 -6.85 -15.77 -3.28
N GLU A 63 -7.92 -16.54 -3.51
CA GLU A 63 -7.96 -17.57 -4.56
C GLU A 63 -7.76 -16.97 -5.96
N ALA A 64 -8.33 -15.79 -6.21
CA ALA A 64 -8.16 -15.06 -7.46
C ALA A 64 -6.72 -14.53 -7.60
N LEU A 65 -6.09 -14.04 -6.53
CA LEU A 65 -4.68 -13.66 -6.49
C LEU A 65 -3.78 -14.85 -6.83
N THR A 66 -4.04 -16.01 -6.22
CA THR A 66 -3.29 -17.25 -6.49
C THR A 66 -3.43 -17.67 -7.96
N THR A 67 -4.64 -17.60 -8.51
CA THR A 67 -4.89 -17.88 -9.93
C THR A 67 -4.18 -16.87 -10.83
N PHE A 68 -4.24 -15.58 -10.51
CA PHE A 68 -3.56 -14.53 -11.24
C PHE A 68 -2.04 -14.74 -11.25
N ALA A 69 -1.44 -15.05 -10.10
CA ALA A 69 -0.01 -15.31 -9.96
C ALA A 69 0.47 -16.50 -10.80
N LYS A 70 -0.35 -17.55 -10.94
CA LYS A 70 -0.01 -18.74 -11.75
C LYS A 70 -0.12 -18.51 -13.25
N ASN A 71 -0.96 -17.57 -13.68
CA ASN A 71 -1.30 -17.36 -15.09
C ASN A 71 -0.73 -16.06 -15.68
N THR A 72 0.02 -15.28 -14.91
CA THR A 72 0.58 -14.00 -15.34
C THR A 72 2.10 -14.01 -15.18
N GLU A 73 2.81 -13.48 -16.18
CA GLU A 73 4.25 -13.31 -16.08
C GLU A 73 4.60 -12.27 -15.00
N PRO A 74 5.59 -12.55 -14.13
CA PRO A 74 5.99 -11.61 -13.10
C PRO A 74 6.60 -10.36 -13.74
N ILE A 75 6.15 -9.19 -13.29
CA ILE A 75 6.73 -7.92 -13.70
C ILE A 75 7.99 -7.68 -12.87
N PRO A 76 9.17 -7.44 -13.47
CA PRO A 76 10.41 -7.21 -12.73
C PRO A 76 10.24 -6.11 -11.69
N LEU A 77 10.70 -6.37 -10.47
CA LEU A 77 10.65 -5.46 -9.33
C LEU A 77 9.24 -5.07 -8.84
N CYS A 78 8.16 -5.58 -9.44
CA CYS A 78 6.79 -5.32 -9.00
C CYS A 78 6.23 -6.55 -8.27
N PRO A 79 5.94 -6.46 -6.96
CA PRO A 79 5.22 -7.48 -6.22
C PRO A 79 3.94 -7.92 -6.93
N THR A 80 3.68 -9.23 -6.94
CA THR A 80 2.48 -9.83 -7.54
C THR A 80 1.21 -9.20 -7.00
N MET A 81 1.19 -8.90 -5.70
CA MET A 81 0.05 -8.26 -5.05
C MET A 81 -0.25 -6.87 -5.62
N ILE A 82 0.77 -6.04 -5.88
CA ILE A 82 0.58 -4.71 -6.49
C ILE A 82 0.10 -4.84 -7.93
N SER A 83 0.68 -5.80 -8.68
CA SER A 83 0.25 -6.11 -10.05
C SER A 83 -1.23 -6.52 -10.08
N PHE A 84 -1.63 -7.41 -9.17
CA PHE A 84 -3.01 -7.86 -9.03
C PHE A 84 -3.96 -6.72 -8.65
N PHE A 85 -3.62 -5.90 -7.65
CA PHE A 85 -4.43 -4.74 -7.25
C PHE A 85 -4.62 -3.75 -8.39
N THR A 86 -3.57 -3.52 -9.18
CA THR A 86 -3.62 -2.66 -10.36
C THR A 86 -4.48 -3.28 -11.47
N HIS A 87 -4.31 -4.58 -11.72
CA HIS A 87 -5.04 -5.32 -12.76
C HIS A 87 -6.54 -5.38 -12.46
N CYS A 88 -6.91 -5.75 -11.24
CA CYS A 88 -8.28 -5.86 -10.78
C CYS A 88 -8.88 -4.52 -10.33
N ARG A 89 -8.09 -3.44 -10.34
CA ARG A 89 -8.46 -2.09 -9.87
C ARG A 89 -9.03 -2.11 -8.45
N LEU A 90 -8.43 -2.93 -7.59
CA LEU A 90 -8.83 -3.02 -6.20
C LEU A 90 -8.44 -1.73 -5.47
N SER A 91 -9.35 -1.24 -4.65
CA SER A 91 -9.14 -0.06 -3.83
C SER A 91 -8.90 -0.48 -2.39
N TRP A 92 -8.11 0.30 -1.66
CA TRP A 92 -7.87 0.07 -0.25
C TRP A 92 -7.79 1.38 0.52
N ILE A 93 -7.98 1.28 1.82
CA ILE A 93 -7.72 2.35 2.77
C ILE A 93 -6.43 2.01 3.50
N MET A 94 -5.55 3.00 3.66
CA MET A 94 -4.41 2.94 4.56
C MET A 94 -4.59 3.98 5.66
N TYR A 95 -4.26 3.61 6.89
CA TYR A 95 -4.06 4.57 7.97
C TYR A 95 -2.88 4.10 8.81
N TRP A 96 -2.40 4.98 9.68
CA TRP A 96 -1.33 4.64 10.60
C TRP A 96 -1.55 5.39 11.91
N ASP A 97 -0.86 4.96 12.96
CA ASP A 97 -0.88 5.58 14.27
C ASP A 97 0.46 5.31 14.95
N TYR A 98 0.73 6.04 16.01
CA TYR A 98 1.91 5.83 16.84
C TYR A 98 1.64 4.75 17.88
N ILE A 99 2.58 3.81 17.99
CA ILE A 99 2.62 2.86 19.09
C ILE A 99 3.95 2.97 19.82
N ILE A 100 3.90 2.75 21.12
CA ILE A 100 5.06 2.78 22.01
C ILE A 100 5.41 1.32 22.31
N GLU A 101 6.59 0.91 21.86
CA GLU A 101 7.16 -0.38 22.24
C GLU A 101 7.89 -0.23 23.57
N GLU A 102 7.33 -0.81 24.62
CA GLU A 102 7.96 -0.85 25.93
C GLU A 102 8.65 -2.19 26.13
N SER A 103 9.91 -2.15 26.58
CA SER A 103 10.66 -3.33 26.98
C SER A 103 11.37 -3.05 28.30
N PRO A 104 11.34 -3.97 29.29
CA PRO A 104 11.88 -3.72 30.63
C PRO A 104 13.36 -3.36 30.67
N LYS A 105 14.11 -3.61 29.59
CA LYS A 105 15.57 -3.45 29.52
C LYS A 105 16.02 -2.36 28.53
N THR A 106 15.11 -1.68 27.85
CA THR A 106 15.45 -0.69 26.82
C THR A 106 14.56 0.54 26.89
N ILE A 107 15.07 1.67 26.40
CA ILE A 107 14.30 2.92 26.27
C ILE A 107 13.07 2.64 25.38
N PRO A 108 11.86 3.08 25.77
CA PRO A 108 10.67 2.94 24.96
C PRO A 108 10.86 3.50 23.55
N ARG A 109 10.39 2.78 22.54
CA ARG A 109 10.54 3.17 21.13
C ARG A 109 9.20 3.58 20.56
N LEU A 110 9.11 4.84 20.16
CA LEU A 110 8.00 5.31 19.35
C LEU A 110 8.18 4.82 17.92
N HIS A 111 7.20 4.09 17.40
CA HIS A 111 7.17 3.70 16.00
C HIS A 111 5.78 3.87 15.40
N ARG A 112 5.74 3.97 14.07
CA ARG A 112 4.49 4.07 13.32
C ARG A 112 4.02 2.66 12.95
N GLN A 113 2.81 2.32 13.37
CA GLN A 113 2.14 1.11 12.91
C GLN A 113 1.18 1.48 11.79
N PHE A 114 1.25 0.73 10.70
CA PHE A 114 0.40 0.92 9.53
C PHE A 114 -0.66 -0.17 9.49
N TRP A 115 -1.85 0.20 9.07
CA TRP A 115 -2.94 -0.71 8.80
C TRP A 115 -3.51 -0.44 7.44
N THR A 116 -3.89 -1.51 6.77
CA THR A 116 -4.64 -1.44 5.53
C THR A 116 -5.95 -2.18 5.66
N LYS A 117 -6.92 -1.76 4.85
CA LYS A 117 -8.21 -2.42 4.75
C LYS A 117 -8.66 -2.41 3.30
N LEU A 118 -9.06 -3.56 2.79
CA LEU A 118 -9.67 -3.63 1.46
C LEU A 118 -10.94 -2.78 1.44
N TRP A 119 -11.07 -1.92 0.42
CA TRP A 119 -12.29 -1.17 0.20
C TRP A 119 -13.24 -1.98 -0.69
N ASN A 120 -14.29 -2.53 -0.07
CA ASN A 120 -15.27 -3.39 -0.73
C ASN A 120 -16.70 -2.82 -0.72
N LYS A 121 -16.87 -1.51 -0.46
CA LYS A 121 -18.18 -0.85 -0.53
C LYS A 121 -18.49 -0.46 -1.97
N TYR A 122 -18.98 -1.44 -2.75
CA TYR A 122 -19.77 -1.24 -3.96
C TYR A 122 -20.82 -2.34 -4.05
#